data_AF-A0A6P6S9W4-F1
#
_entry.id   AF-A0A6P6S9W4-F1
#
_cell.length_a   1.000
_cell.length_b   1.000
_cell.length_c   1.000
_cell.angle_alpha   90.00
_cell.angle_beta   90.00
_cell.angle_gamma   90.00
#
_symmetry.space_group_name_H-M   'P 1'
#
loop_
_entity.id
_entity.type
_entity.pdbx_description
1 polymer ?
#
loop_
_entity_poly.entity_id
_entity_poly.type
_entity_poly.pdbx_seq_one_letter_code
_entity_poly.pdbx_strand_id
1 'polypeptide(L)'
;MEGYEHEKWEWFQDCLGALDGTYVKVHVFLRDQGRYRNRKNEIATNVLGVCSRDMRFTYVLPGWEGSAADSRVLRDALVRSDPLIVPKGKYFLVDAGYANSSGFLAPYRGVRYHLSEWSASGSKP
;
A
#
# COMPACT_ATOMS: atom_id res chain seq x y z
N MET A 1 -25.26 11.15 1.55
CA MET A 1 -23.92 10.68 1.14
C MET A 1 -22.95 10.61 2.33
N GLU A 2 -23.10 11.46 3.36
CA GLU A 2 -22.29 11.40 4.59
C GLU A 2 -22.54 10.18 5.48
N GLY A 3 -23.76 9.60 5.46
CA GLY A 3 -24.09 8.45 6.32
C GLY A 3 -23.49 7.10 5.89
N TYR A 4 -23.09 6.94 4.62
CA TYR A 4 -22.62 5.65 4.08
C TYR A 4 -21.11 5.44 4.33
N GLU A 5 -20.33 6.51 4.38
CA GLU A 5 -18.88 6.40 4.68
C GLU A 5 -18.63 6.12 6.16
N HIS A 6 -19.51 6.58 7.05
CA HIS A 6 -19.38 6.35 8.49
C HIS A 6 -19.55 4.87 8.86
N GLU A 7 -20.37 4.11 8.12
CA GLU A 7 -20.61 2.68 8.34
C GLU A 7 -19.40 1.83 7.91
N LYS A 8 -18.71 2.20 6.82
CA LYS A 8 -17.59 1.42 6.28
C LYS A 8 -16.36 1.37 7.20
N TRP A 9 -16.12 2.43 7.97
CA TRP A 9 -14.93 2.56 8.81
C TRP A 9 -15.20 2.30 10.30
N GLU A 10 -16.42 1.92 10.68
CA GLU A 10 -16.81 1.70 12.08
C GLU A 10 -15.90 0.69 12.80
N TRP A 11 -15.54 -0.39 12.10
CA TRP A 11 -14.68 -1.46 12.60
C TRP A 11 -13.18 -1.11 12.59
N PHE A 12 -12.83 0.04 12.02
CA PHE A 12 -11.45 0.52 11.84
C PHE A 12 -11.29 1.89 12.53
N GLN A 13 -11.65 1.95 13.81
CA GLN A 13 -11.42 3.14 14.64
C GLN A 13 -9.96 3.57 14.58
N ASP A 14 -9.71 4.87 14.54
CA ASP A 14 -8.37 5.49 14.41
C ASP A 14 -7.57 5.15 13.13
N CYS A 15 -8.17 4.44 12.17
CA CYS A 15 -7.60 4.25 10.85
C CYS A 15 -7.53 5.59 10.09
N LEU A 16 -6.37 5.87 9.53
CA LEU A 16 -6.10 7.05 8.71
C LEU A 16 -6.45 6.82 7.23
N GLY A 17 -6.46 5.55 6.81
CA GLY A 17 -6.65 5.13 5.44
C GLY A 17 -5.80 3.91 5.10
N ALA A 18 -5.38 3.79 3.84
CA ALA A 18 -4.63 2.65 3.34
C ALA A 18 -3.30 3.06 2.70
N LEU A 19 -2.33 2.16 2.73
CA LEU A 19 -1.01 2.31 2.13
C LEU A 19 -0.68 1.06 1.32
N ASP A 20 -0.18 1.25 0.11
CA ASP A 20 0.28 0.15 -0.73
C ASP A 20 1.44 0.58 -1.66
N GLY A 21 2.22 -0.40 -2.09
CA GLY A 21 3.22 -0.24 -3.14
C GLY A 21 2.60 -0.51 -4.51
N THR A 22 2.88 0.34 -5.48
CA THR A 22 2.44 0.16 -6.86
C THR A 22 3.59 0.36 -7.84
N TYR A 23 3.47 -0.25 -9.02
CA TYR A 23 4.50 -0.18 -10.05
C TYR A 23 4.02 0.66 -11.23
N VAL A 24 4.79 1.70 -11.57
CA VAL A 24 4.57 2.51 -12.76
C VAL A 24 5.63 2.15 -13.80
N LYS A 25 5.20 1.79 -15.01
CA LYS A 25 6.12 1.44 -16.10
C LYS A 25 7.00 2.64 -16.46
N VAL A 26 8.29 2.39 -16.66
CA VAL A 26 9.26 3.42 -17.01
C VAL A 26 10.20 2.95 -18.11
N HIS A 27 10.78 3.91 -18.83
CA HIS A 27 11.87 3.66 -19.77
C HIS A 27 13.18 4.12 -19.12
N VAL A 28 14.15 3.21 -19.06
CA VAL A 28 15.50 3.47 -18.53
C VAL A 28 16.55 2.92 -19.48
N PHE A 29 17.80 3.38 -19.35
CA PHE A 29 18.91 2.85 -20.13
C PHE A 29 19.11 1.34 -19.89
N LEU A 30 19.61 0.62 -20.90
CA LEU A 30 19.85 -0.84 -20.82
C LEU A 30 20.66 -1.25 -19.58
N ARG A 31 21.70 -0.48 -19.23
CA ARG A 31 22.52 -0.69 -18.04
C ARG A 31 21.75 -0.62 -16.71
N ASP A 32 20.62 0.08 -16.69
CA ASP A 32 19.81 0.32 -15.49
C ASP A 32 18.61 -0.62 -15.40
N GLN A 33 18.22 -1.27 -16.50
CA GLN A 33 17.05 -2.15 -16.55
C GLN A 33 17.09 -3.28 -15.52
N GLY A 34 18.27 -3.77 -15.14
CA GLY A 34 18.40 -4.78 -14.09
C GLY A 34 17.82 -4.33 -12.75
N ARG A 35 18.02 -3.05 -12.39
CA ARG A 35 17.51 -2.46 -11.15
C ARG A 35 16.01 -2.18 -11.21
N TYR A 36 15.52 -1.74 -12.37
CA TYR A 36 14.11 -1.40 -12.54
C TYR A 36 13.21 -2.59 -12.87
N ARG A 37 13.75 -3.81 -12.92
CA ARG A 37 12.98 -5.01 -13.22
C ARG A 37 12.22 -5.49 -12.00
N ASN A 38 10.89 -5.50 -12.08
CA ASN A 38 10.03 -6.05 -11.04
C ASN A 38 9.92 -7.59 -11.12
N ARG A 39 9.21 -8.19 -10.17
CA ARG A 39 8.99 -9.66 -10.11
C ARG A 39 8.20 -10.22 -11.30
N LYS A 40 7.50 -9.37 -12.05
CA LYS A 40 6.76 -9.71 -13.28
C LYS A 40 7.59 -9.50 -14.55
N ASN A 41 8.91 -9.30 -14.42
CA ASN A 41 9.84 -8.98 -15.51
C ASN A 41 9.54 -7.67 -16.26
N GLU A 42 8.74 -6.77 -15.68
CA GLU A 42 8.48 -5.45 -16.26
C GLU A 42 9.49 -4.43 -15.77
N ILE A 43 9.85 -3.48 -16.62
CA ILE A 43 10.68 -2.32 -16.25
C ILE A 43 9.77 -1.25 -15.66
N ALA A 44 9.87 -1.04 -14.36
CA ALA A 44 8.98 -0.17 -13.59
C ALA A 44 9.73 0.53 -12.44
N THR A 45 9.18 1.65 -11.99
CA THR A 45 9.53 2.26 -10.70
C THR A 45 8.50 1.83 -9.66
N ASN A 46 8.97 1.54 -8.45
CA ASN A 46 8.11 1.31 -7.30
C ASN A 46 7.69 2.67 -6.72
N VAL A 47 6.39 2.83 -6.46
CA VAL A 47 5.77 4.02 -5.90
C VAL A 47 4.98 3.59 -4.68
N LEU A 48 5.27 4.18 -3.52
CA LEU A 48 4.44 4.02 -2.34
C LEU A 48 3.34 5.07 -2.36
N GLY A 49 2.08 4.63 -2.30
CA GLY A 49 0.92 5.51 -2.21
C GLY A 49 0.21 5.35 -0.88
N VAL A 50 -0.21 6.46 -0.28
CA VAL A 50 -1.08 6.49 0.90
C VAL A 50 -2.33 7.28 0.57
N CYS A 51 -3.48 6.68 0.87
CA CYS A 51 -4.80 7.20 0.58
C CYS A 51 -5.61 7.32 1.86
N SER A 52 -6.28 8.45 2.08
CA SER A 52 -7.18 8.66 3.21
C SER A 52 -8.47 7.84 3.09
N ARG A 53 -9.25 7.81 4.17
CA ARG A 53 -10.60 7.23 4.18
C ARG A 53 -11.55 7.82 3.12
N ASP A 54 -11.33 9.07 2.73
CA ASP A 54 -12.11 9.80 1.72
C ASP A 54 -11.56 9.58 0.29
N MET A 55 -10.75 8.54 0.09
CA MET A 55 -10.15 8.17 -1.20
C MET A 55 -9.25 9.26 -1.81
N ARG A 56 -8.59 10.08 -0.98
CA ARG A 56 -7.63 11.11 -1.41
C ARG A 56 -6.20 10.69 -1.10
N PHE A 57 -5.29 10.83 -2.06
CA PHE A 57 -3.87 10.65 -1.79
C PHE A 57 -3.38 11.70 -0.78
N THR A 58 -2.80 11.23 0.32
CA THR A 58 -2.22 12.08 1.37
C THR A 58 -0.70 12.01 1.38
N TYR A 59 -0.12 10.98 0.77
CA TYR A 59 1.32 10.83 0.59
C TYR A 59 1.61 9.97 -0.64
N VAL A 60 2.63 10.36 -1.42
CA VAL A 60 3.11 9.59 -2.57
C VAL A 60 4.63 9.69 -2.59
N LEU A 61 5.31 8.54 -2.56
CA LEU A 61 6.77 8.44 -2.69
C LEU A 61 7.12 7.66 -3.96
N PRO A 62 7.41 8.37 -5.07
CA PRO A 62 7.88 7.76 -6.30
C PRO A 62 9.41 7.58 -6.32
N GLY A 63 9.92 6.88 -7.33
CA GLY A 63 11.33 6.94 -7.71
C GLY A 63 12.20 5.78 -7.20
N TRP A 64 11.62 4.81 -6.49
CA TRP A 64 12.33 3.59 -6.12
C TRP A 64 12.47 2.65 -7.32
N GLU A 65 13.56 1.89 -7.37
CA GLU A 65 13.75 0.95 -8.46
C GLU A 65 12.70 -0.19 -8.38
N GLY A 66 12.27 -0.71 -9.54
CA GLY A 66 11.28 -1.78 -9.61
C GLY A 66 11.68 -3.09 -8.91
N SER A 67 12.96 -3.30 -8.61
CA SER A 67 13.42 -4.43 -7.81
C SER A 67 13.33 -4.18 -6.29
N ALA A 68 13.08 -2.94 -5.86
CA ALA A 68 13.02 -2.60 -4.44
C ALA A 68 11.81 -3.25 -3.77
N ALA A 69 12.04 -3.88 -2.62
CA ALA A 69 10.97 -4.42 -1.80
C ALA A 69 10.15 -3.29 -1.16
N ASP A 70 8.83 -3.45 -1.12
CA ASP A 70 7.91 -2.45 -0.57
C ASP A 70 8.22 -2.05 0.87
N SER A 71 8.69 -3.00 1.69
CA SER A 71 9.15 -2.74 3.06
C SER A 71 10.35 -1.78 3.13
N ARG A 72 11.23 -1.80 2.12
CA ARG A 72 12.36 -0.87 2.00
C ARG A 72 11.86 0.53 1.65
N VAL A 73 10.93 0.62 0.71
CA VAL A 73 10.31 1.88 0.30
C VAL A 73 9.56 2.53 1.47
N LEU A 74 8.80 1.74 2.24
CA LEU A 74 8.12 2.21 3.45
C LEU A 74 9.12 2.71 4.50
N ARG A 75 10.21 1.97 4.75
CA ARG A 75 11.24 2.40 5.71
C ARG A 75 11.84 3.75 5.32
N ASP A 76 12.10 3.95 4.03
CA ASP A 76 12.57 5.25 3.53
C ASP A 76 11.53 6.33 3.79
N ALA A 77 10.27 6.11 3.40
CA ALA A 77 9.17 7.06 3.62
C ALA A 77 9.08 7.55 5.08
N LEU A 78 9.45 6.73 6.06
CA LEU A 78 9.41 7.08 7.48
C LEU A 78 10.57 7.96 7.98
N VAL A 79 11.72 7.98 7.30
CA VAL A 79 12.96 8.63 7.78
C VAL A 79 13.45 9.78 6.91
N ARG A 80 12.77 10.06 5.81
CA ARG A 80 13.08 11.16 4.90
C ARG A 80 12.90 12.53 5.56
N SER A 81 13.37 13.57 4.87
CA SER A 81 13.12 14.98 5.24
C SER A 81 11.64 15.35 5.19
N ASP A 82 10.88 14.72 4.30
CA ASP A 82 9.44 14.81 4.13
C ASP A 82 8.78 13.47 4.52
N PRO A 83 8.80 13.10 5.82
CA PRO A 83 8.42 11.77 6.24
C PRO A 83 6.92 11.55 6.17
N LEU A 84 6.51 10.31 5.92
CA LEU A 84 5.16 9.83 6.22
C LEU A 84 4.96 9.85 7.75
N ILE A 85 4.13 10.77 8.22
CA ILE A 85 3.82 10.90 9.65
C ILE A 85 2.63 10.02 10.03
N VAL A 86 2.82 9.17 11.03
CA VAL A 86 1.74 8.42 11.67
C VAL A 86 1.52 8.96 13.09
N PRO A 87 0.41 9.71 13.34
CA PRO A 87 0.08 10.17 14.68
C PRO A 87 -0.05 9.03 15.69
N LYS A 88 0.32 9.30 16.94
CA LYS A 88 0.23 8.32 18.03
C LYS A 88 -1.22 7.81 18.18
N GLY A 89 -1.36 6.50 18.31
CA GLY A 89 -2.67 5.83 18.45
C GLY A 89 -3.43 5.62 17.14
N LYS A 90 -2.88 6.08 16.00
CA LYS A 90 -3.49 5.92 14.69
C LYS A 90 -2.66 4.97 13.82
N TYR A 91 -3.28 4.47 12.74
CA TYR A 91 -2.62 3.52 11.85
C TYR A 91 -3.13 3.59 10.41
N PHE A 92 -2.35 3.05 9.48
CA PHE A 92 -2.75 2.76 8.11
C PHE A 92 -2.99 1.25 7.93
N LEU A 93 -4.00 0.90 7.13
CA LEU A 93 -4.14 -0.45 6.60
C LEU A 93 -3.10 -0.67 5.50
N VAL A 94 -2.47 -1.84 5.49
CA VAL A 94 -1.41 -2.16 4.51
C VAL A 94 -1.64 -3.53 3.88
N ASP A 95 -1.07 -3.77 2.69
CA ASP A 95 -1.10 -5.09 2.05
C ASP A 95 -0.41 -6.17 2.92
N ALA A 96 -0.77 -7.44 2.70
CA ALA A 96 -0.21 -8.59 3.38
C ALA A 96 1.32 -8.73 3.21
N GLY A 97 1.90 -8.08 2.18
CA GLY A 97 3.35 -7.98 1.97
C GLY A 97 4.09 -7.22 3.07
N TYR A 98 3.41 -6.37 3.84
CA TYR A 98 4.01 -5.56 4.91
C TYR A 98 3.99 -6.28 6.26
N ALA A 99 4.83 -5.81 7.18
CA ALA A 99 4.90 -6.32 8.54
C ALA A 99 3.98 -5.50 9.47
N ASN A 100 3.26 -6.18 10.36
CA ASN A 100 2.52 -5.54 11.44
C ASN A 100 3.48 -4.81 12.39
N SER A 101 3.22 -3.53 12.62
CA SER A 101 4.02 -2.68 13.52
C SER A 101 3.20 -1.49 14.00
N SER A 102 3.72 -0.73 14.98
CA SER A 102 3.04 0.49 15.43
C SER A 102 2.80 1.43 14.25
N GLY A 103 1.53 1.76 14.00
CA GLY A 103 1.13 2.62 12.88
C GLY A 103 0.76 1.90 11.57
N PHE A 104 0.96 0.58 11.47
CA PHE A 104 0.68 -0.19 10.25
C PHE A 104 0.03 -1.53 10.57
N LEU A 105 -1.16 -1.75 10.03
CA LEU A 105 -1.97 -2.95 10.24
C LEU A 105 -2.17 -3.71 8.93
N ALA A 106 -1.46 -4.83 8.79
CA ALA A 106 -1.60 -5.80 7.71
C ALA A 106 -2.70 -6.82 8.05
N PRO A 107 -3.45 -7.33 7.05
CA PRO A 107 -4.44 -8.37 7.26
C PRO A 107 -3.78 -9.67 7.75
N TYR A 108 -4.55 -10.52 8.44
CA TYR A 108 -4.06 -11.81 8.87
C TYR A 108 -3.76 -12.69 7.65
N ARG A 109 -2.54 -13.22 7.57
CA ARG A 109 -2.12 -14.03 6.42
C ARG A 109 -2.84 -15.37 6.42
N GLY A 110 -3.24 -15.82 5.23
CA GLY A 110 -3.88 -17.13 5.03
C GLY A 110 -5.35 -17.18 5.46
N VAL A 111 -5.92 -16.07 5.93
CA VAL A 111 -7.36 -15.94 6.15
C VAL A 111 -7.96 -15.19 4.97
N ARG A 112 -8.95 -15.80 4.31
CA ARG A 112 -9.68 -15.16 3.23
C ARG A 112 -10.70 -14.19 3.84
N TYR A 113 -10.44 -12.91 3.67
CA TYR A 113 -11.42 -11.86 3.85
C TYR A 113 -12.22 -11.73 2.55
N HIS A 114 -13.44 -11.19 2.60
CA HIS A 114 -14.36 -11.05 1.45
C HIS A 114 -15.11 -12.33 0.99
N LEU A 115 -15.56 -13.17 1.92
CA LEU A 115 -16.34 -14.38 1.58
C LEU A 115 -17.66 -14.08 0.82
N SER A 116 -18.31 -12.95 1.10
CA SER A 116 -19.55 -12.52 0.44
C SER A 116 -19.32 -11.87 -0.93
N GLU A 117 -18.22 -11.14 -1.13
CA GLU A 117 -17.89 -10.56 -2.45
C GLU A 117 -17.32 -11.62 -3.41
N TRP A 118 -16.65 -12.65 -2.89
CA TRP A 118 -16.20 -13.81 -3.68
C TRP A 118 -17.34 -14.70 -4.16
N SER A 119 -18.41 -14.87 -3.38
CA SER A 119 -19.57 -15.65 -3.84
C SER A 119 -20.31 -14.94 -4.98
N ALA A 120 -20.28 -13.60 -5.00
CA ALA A 120 -20.85 -12.78 -6.07
C ALA A 120 -19.99 -12.77 -7.35
N SER A 121 -18.67 -12.96 -7.27
CA SER A 121 -17.77 -12.93 -8.43
C SER A 121 -17.61 -14.26 -9.18
N GLY A 122 -18.34 -15.31 -8.76
CA GLY A 122 -18.42 -16.60 -9.47
C GLY A 122 -17.10 -17.37 -9.60
N SER A 123 -16.03 -16.89 -8.98
CA SER A 123 -14.71 -17.48 -9.09
C SER A 123 -14.54 -18.52 -7.98
N LYS A 124 -14.58 -19.79 -8.37
CA LYS A 124 -14.26 -20.92 -7.48
C LYS A 124 -12.77 -20.87 -7.11
N PRO A 125 -12.40 -21.38 -5.92
CA PRO A 125 -11.05 -21.31 -5.37
C PRO A 125 -9.96 -21.87 -6.27
#